data_AF-A0AAV2Z756-F1
#
_entry.id   AF-A0AAV2Z756-F1
#
_cell.length_a   1.000
_cell.length_b   1.000
_cell.length_c   1.000
_cell.angle_alpha   90.00
_cell.angle_beta   90.00
_cell.angle_gamma   90.00
#
_symmetry.space_group_name_H-M   'P 1'
#
loop_
_entity.id
_entity.type
_entity.pdbx_description
1 polymer ?
#
loop_
_entity_poly.entity_id
_entity_poly.type
_entity_poly.pdbx_seq_one_letter_code
_entity_poly.pdbx_strand_id
1 'polypeptide(L)'
;GLLTVNQVTKTMSGTRKKGFRFRPAHDIILLKEAIREMPWTAPHGQTAATWYQVSIGVTTSIGRCGGSDIVDHTTRKRRFDTLVATFKREELLSHRASGTEEEYSEREQLLTDVVSLLQEYAHEKTMVTAAEERKRTERDSATTEVLAAAMNTLKRPRSDSDIRNFKSPRKSVRPASARIVDILEQQMSAKIDSTDLQRKRLELDERHIALEEQRLTMDREKHLADVEEKRAQTRAYHAQTQLMLQLLSAMNANNKKAT
;
A
#
# COMPACT_ATOMS: atom_id res chain seq x y z
N GLY A 1 -35.65 16.38 71.43
CA GLY A 1 -34.29 15.99 71.00
C GLY A 1 -34.34 14.53 70.63
N LEU A 2 -34.18 14.22 69.35
CA LEU A 2 -32.91 13.72 68.76
C LEU A 2 -32.64 12.26 69.13
N LEU A 3 -32.67 11.38 68.12
CA LEU A 3 -31.76 10.25 67.82
C LEU A 3 -32.49 9.33 66.81
N THR A 4 -32.48 9.69 65.52
CA THR A 4 -31.52 9.30 64.47
C THR A 4 -31.77 7.89 63.93
N VAL A 5 -32.46 7.88 62.79
CA VAL A 5 -32.49 6.86 61.74
C VAL A 5 -31.05 6.51 61.33
N ASN A 6 -30.71 5.23 61.23
CA ASN A 6 -29.63 4.80 60.34
C ASN A 6 -29.98 3.47 59.68
N GLN A 7 -30.34 3.60 58.40
CA GLN A 7 -30.47 2.49 57.47
C GLN A 7 -29.10 1.93 57.13
N VAL A 8 -29.01 0.61 57.11
CA VAL A 8 -27.90 -0.15 56.54
C VAL A 8 -27.95 0.01 55.02
N THR A 9 -27.13 0.89 54.47
CA THR A 9 -26.83 0.88 53.03
C THR A 9 -25.48 0.20 52.82
N LYS A 10 -25.56 -1.10 52.51
CA LYS A 10 -24.46 -1.90 52.01
C LYS A 10 -24.04 -1.33 50.65
N THR A 11 -22.94 -0.58 50.63
CA THR A 11 -22.32 -0.09 49.39
C THR A 11 -21.82 -1.29 48.59
N MET A 12 -22.51 -1.64 47.50
CA MET A 12 -21.97 -2.53 46.49
C MET A 12 -20.86 -1.78 45.73
N SER A 13 -19.61 -2.18 45.96
CA SER A 13 -18.47 -1.73 45.15
C SER A 13 -18.66 -2.22 43.72
N GLY A 14 -19.13 -1.35 42.82
CA GLY A 14 -19.20 -1.62 41.39
C GLY A 14 -17.79 -1.76 40.82
N THR A 15 -17.33 -3.00 40.61
CA THR A 15 -16.13 -3.26 39.82
C THR A 15 -16.39 -2.78 38.39
N ARG A 16 -15.66 -1.76 37.94
CA ARG A 16 -15.75 -1.27 36.56
C ARG A 16 -15.48 -2.44 35.61
N LYS A 17 -16.35 -2.63 34.59
CA LYS A 17 -16.14 -3.65 33.55
C LYS A 17 -14.74 -3.45 32.95
N LYS A 18 -13.95 -4.52 32.91
CA LYS A 18 -12.60 -4.51 32.33
C LYS A 18 -12.76 -4.28 30.83
N GLY A 19 -12.07 -3.29 30.28
CA GLY A 19 -12.14 -2.99 28.85
C GLY A 19 -11.58 -4.14 28.01
N PHE A 20 -12.18 -4.39 26.85
CA PHE A 20 -11.70 -5.40 25.91
C PHE A 20 -10.24 -5.13 25.50
N ARG A 21 -9.42 -6.19 25.52
CA ARG A 21 -8.02 -6.12 25.12
C ARG A 21 -7.77 -7.06 23.94
N PHE A 22 -7.34 -6.49 22.82
CA PHE A 22 -6.90 -7.25 21.66
C PHE A 22 -5.67 -8.12 22.01
N ARG A 23 -5.69 -9.35 21.52
CA ARG A 23 -4.61 -10.36 21.62
C ARG A 23 -4.25 -10.77 20.18
N PRO A 24 -3.06 -11.34 19.93
CA PRO A 24 -2.68 -11.79 18.58
C PRO A 24 -3.73 -12.69 17.91
N ALA A 25 -4.32 -13.64 18.64
CA ALA A 25 -5.43 -14.47 18.15
C ALA A 25 -6.66 -13.66 17.68
N HIS A 26 -6.99 -12.56 18.36
CA HIS A 26 -8.08 -11.67 17.93
C HIS A 26 -7.73 -10.92 16.63
N ASP A 27 -6.45 -10.58 16.45
CA ASP A 27 -5.97 -9.92 15.24
C ASP A 27 -6.05 -10.86 14.03
N ILE A 28 -5.69 -12.15 14.18
CA ILE A 28 -5.85 -13.16 13.13
C ILE A 28 -7.31 -13.25 12.68
N ILE A 29 -8.24 -13.37 13.63
CA ILE A 29 -9.69 -13.41 13.32
C ILE A 29 -10.10 -12.13 12.61
N LEU A 30 -9.71 -10.96 13.12
CA LEU A 30 -10.03 -9.67 12.51
C LEU A 30 -9.53 -9.56 11.07
N LEU A 31 -8.31 -10.02 10.79
CA LEU A 31 -7.71 -9.98 9.45
C LEU A 31 -8.42 -10.94 8.50
N LYS A 32 -8.71 -12.18 8.92
CA LYS A 32 -9.48 -13.14 8.09
C LYS A 32 -10.86 -12.60 7.73
N GLU A 33 -11.55 -12.01 8.69
CA GLU A 33 -12.87 -11.40 8.48
C GLU A 33 -12.79 -10.17 7.58
N ALA A 34 -11.74 -9.35 7.71
CA ALA A 34 -11.52 -8.20 6.82
C ALA A 34 -11.18 -8.62 5.38
N ILE A 35 -10.39 -9.68 5.19
CA ILE A 35 -10.11 -10.25 3.85
C ILE A 35 -11.42 -10.77 3.23
N ARG A 36 -12.26 -11.46 4.00
CA ARG A 36 -13.53 -12.00 3.48
C ARG A 36 -14.50 -10.92 3.02
N GLU A 37 -14.67 -9.87 3.81
CA GLU A 37 -15.66 -8.81 3.54
C GLU A 37 -15.10 -7.66 2.68
N MET A 38 -13.77 -7.56 2.54
CA MET A 38 -13.04 -6.53 1.78
C MET A 38 -13.59 -5.09 1.97
N PRO A 39 -13.62 -4.54 3.20
CA PRO A 39 -14.32 -3.28 3.48
C PRO A 39 -13.77 -2.04 2.74
N TRP A 40 -12.55 -2.12 2.19
CA TRP A 40 -11.95 -1.06 1.36
C TRP A 40 -12.49 -0.99 -0.06
N THR A 41 -13.10 -2.06 -0.58
CA THR A 41 -13.73 -2.08 -1.91
C THR A 41 -15.18 -1.60 -1.87
N ALA A 42 -15.72 -1.36 -0.67
CA ALA A 42 -17.10 -0.94 -0.48
C ALA A 42 -17.41 0.36 -1.24
N PRO A 43 -18.58 0.46 -1.89
CA PRO A 43 -19.03 1.69 -2.54
C PRO A 43 -19.06 2.88 -1.58
N HIS A 44 -18.99 4.10 -2.13
CA HIS A 44 -19.09 5.32 -1.33
C HIS A 44 -20.35 5.30 -0.46
N GLY A 45 -20.19 5.59 0.84
CA GLY A 45 -21.28 5.57 1.83
C GLY A 45 -21.59 4.19 2.44
N GLN A 46 -21.03 3.09 1.92
CA GLN A 46 -21.29 1.73 2.43
C GLN A 46 -20.18 1.18 3.34
N THR A 47 -19.04 1.86 3.42
CA THR A 47 -17.88 1.42 4.20
C THR A 47 -18.23 1.08 5.65
N ALA A 48 -19.06 1.90 6.32
CA ALA A 48 -19.47 1.63 7.71
C ALA A 48 -20.29 0.34 7.83
N ALA A 49 -21.19 0.07 6.86
CA ALA A 49 -21.99 -1.14 6.82
C ALA A 49 -21.12 -2.39 6.59
N THR A 50 -20.11 -2.31 5.73
CA THR A 50 -19.18 -3.44 5.52
C THR A 50 -18.31 -3.69 6.75
N TRP A 51 -17.82 -2.65 7.41
CA TRP A 51 -17.13 -2.80 8.70
C TRP A 51 -18.02 -3.38 9.80
N TYR A 52 -19.32 -3.08 9.77
CA TYR A 52 -20.30 -3.71 10.65
C TYR A 52 -20.43 -5.21 10.38
N GLN A 53 -20.39 -5.67 9.13
CA GLN A 53 -20.35 -7.10 8.78
C GLN A 53 -19.08 -7.79 9.29
N VAL A 54 -17.90 -7.19 9.07
CA VAL A 54 -16.62 -7.67 9.65
C VAL A 54 -16.76 -7.81 11.17
N SER A 55 -17.38 -6.82 11.81
CA SER A 55 -17.62 -6.79 13.25
C SER A 55 -18.54 -7.92 13.74
N ILE A 56 -19.61 -8.23 13.01
CA ILE A 56 -20.48 -9.39 13.29
C ILE A 56 -19.69 -10.69 13.15
N GLY A 57 -18.94 -10.85 12.06
CA GLY A 57 -18.14 -12.05 11.80
C GLY A 57 -17.08 -12.27 12.87
N VAL A 58 -16.33 -11.22 13.24
CA VAL A 58 -15.37 -11.26 14.35
C VAL A 58 -16.06 -11.61 15.67
N THR A 59 -17.21 -11.02 15.98
CA THR A 59 -17.96 -11.34 17.21
C THR A 59 -18.41 -12.80 17.22
N THR A 60 -18.84 -13.32 16.07
CA THR A 60 -19.28 -14.71 15.90
C THR A 60 -18.13 -15.70 16.07
N SER A 61 -16.95 -15.36 15.54
CA SER A 61 -15.73 -16.16 15.63
C SER A 61 -15.12 -16.11 17.04
N ILE A 62 -15.14 -14.95 17.71
CA ILE A 62 -14.69 -14.78 19.10
C ILE A 62 -15.68 -15.40 20.10
N GLY A 63 -16.99 -15.35 19.82
CA GLY A 63 -18.03 -15.93 20.66
C GLY A 63 -17.90 -17.45 20.84
N ARG A 64 -17.16 -18.13 19.95
CA ARG A 64 -16.76 -19.54 20.12
C ARG A 64 -15.60 -19.74 21.11
N CYS A 65 -14.94 -18.66 21.55
CA CYS A 65 -13.77 -18.66 22.42
C CYS A 65 -13.99 -17.98 23.81
N GLY A 66 -15.21 -17.52 24.10
CA GLY A 66 -15.62 -17.10 25.45
C GLY A 66 -15.48 -15.60 25.76
N GLY A 67 -16.56 -15.03 26.32
CA GLY A 67 -16.57 -13.70 26.96
C GLY A 67 -17.33 -12.61 26.20
N SER A 68 -18.24 -11.95 26.93
CA SER A 68 -19.16 -10.89 26.49
C SER A 68 -18.46 -9.54 26.24
N ASP A 69 -17.51 -9.51 25.30
CA ASP A 69 -16.86 -8.26 24.91
C ASP A 69 -17.29 -7.87 23.49
N ILE A 70 -18.50 -7.30 23.41
CA ILE A 70 -19.01 -6.70 22.17
C ILE A 70 -18.24 -5.41 21.93
N VAL A 71 -17.21 -5.48 21.10
CA VAL A 71 -16.47 -4.32 20.60
C VAL A 71 -17.26 -3.69 19.46
N ASP A 72 -17.24 -2.37 19.34
CA ASP A 72 -17.87 -1.68 18.19
C ASP A 72 -17.05 -1.85 16.90
N HIS A 73 -17.73 -1.81 15.75
CA HIS A 73 -17.11 -1.89 14.42
C HIS A 73 -16.06 -0.79 14.19
N THR A 74 -16.28 0.41 14.75
CA THR A 74 -15.31 1.52 14.72
C THR A 74 -13.99 1.15 15.40
N THR A 75 -14.07 0.46 16.54
CA THR A 75 -12.89 0.04 17.30
C THR A 75 -12.12 -1.07 16.58
N ARG A 76 -12.83 -2.00 15.94
CA ARG A 76 -12.23 -3.06 15.10
C ARG A 76 -11.54 -2.48 13.87
N LYS A 77 -12.19 -1.53 13.19
CA LYS A 77 -11.59 -0.78 12.09
C LYS A 77 -10.31 -0.08 12.55
N ARG A 78 -10.36 0.68 13.65
CA ARG A 78 -9.17 1.37 14.18
C ARG A 78 -8.04 0.40 14.50
N ARG A 79 -8.36 -0.78 15.05
CA ARG A 79 -7.37 -1.84 15.31
C ARG A 79 -6.76 -2.34 14.00
N PHE A 80 -7.57 -2.63 12.99
CA PHE A 80 -7.11 -3.04 11.67
C PHE A 80 -6.21 -1.97 11.03
N ASP A 81 -6.64 -0.71 11.00
CA ASP A 81 -5.85 0.40 10.45
C ASP A 81 -4.50 0.52 11.16
N THR A 82 -4.49 0.34 12.48
CA THR A 82 -3.26 0.34 13.28
C THR A 82 -2.34 -0.83 12.88
N LEU A 83 -2.87 -2.06 12.76
CA LEU A 83 -2.10 -3.25 12.37
C LEU A 83 -1.46 -3.09 11.00
N VAL A 84 -2.23 -2.62 10.01
CA VAL A 84 -1.73 -2.39 8.66
C VAL A 84 -0.68 -1.27 8.66
N ALA A 85 -0.92 -0.18 9.40
CA ALA A 85 0.04 0.93 9.49
C ALA A 85 1.33 0.56 10.23
N THR A 86 1.26 -0.25 11.29
CA THR A 86 2.46 -0.77 11.97
C THR A 86 3.19 -1.74 11.07
N PHE A 87 2.48 -2.66 10.40
CA PHE A 87 3.10 -3.62 9.49
C PHE A 87 3.83 -2.93 8.35
N LYS A 88 3.23 -1.94 7.68
CA LYS A 88 3.91 -1.17 6.63
C LYS A 88 5.15 -0.40 7.13
N ARG A 89 5.19 -0.05 8.42
CA ARG A 89 6.34 0.64 9.05
C ARG A 89 7.41 -0.34 9.52
N GLU A 90 7.01 -1.51 9.99
CA GLU A 90 7.86 -2.57 10.55
C GLU A 90 8.37 -3.55 9.47
N GLU A 91 7.66 -3.76 8.37
CA GLU A 91 8.21 -4.31 7.12
C GLU A 91 9.37 -3.43 6.64
N LEU A 92 9.29 -2.12 6.92
CA LEU A 92 10.39 -1.18 6.73
C LEU A 92 11.45 -1.20 7.86
N LEU A 93 11.13 -1.73 9.05
CA LEU A 93 11.96 -1.74 10.26
C LEU A 93 11.60 -2.95 11.16
N SER A 94 12.15 -4.13 10.85
CA SER A 94 11.80 -5.44 11.42
C SER A 94 11.69 -5.48 12.95
N HIS A 95 10.59 -6.01 13.50
CA HIS A 95 10.51 -6.43 14.90
C HIS A 95 9.75 -7.74 15.13
N ARG A 96 10.36 -8.63 15.94
CA ARG A 96 9.66 -9.64 16.72
C ARG A 96 10.11 -9.57 18.17
N ALA A 97 9.16 -9.33 19.07
CA ALA A 97 9.35 -9.58 20.50
C ALA A 97 8.02 -10.01 21.13
N SER A 98 7.99 -11.25 21.63
CA SER A 98 6.97 -11.87 22.48
C SER A 98 5.66 -12.33 21.83
N GLY A 99 5.70 -13.49 21.17
CA GLY A 99 4.62 -14.47 21.25
C GLY A 99 5.00 -15.80 20.58
N THR A 100 4.04 -16.71 20.41
CA THR A 100 4.32 -18.01 19.78
C THR A 100 4.58 -17.82 18.30
N GLU A 101 5.64 -18.46 17.82
CA GLU A 101 6.12 -18.33 16.44
C GLU A 101 5.00 -18.55 15.40
N GLU A 102 4.10 -19.50 15.65
CA GLU A 102 3.03 -19.86 14.70
C GLU A 102 1.94 -18.77 14.56
N GLU A 103 1.45 -18.21 15.68
CA GLU A 103 0.41 -17.16 15.63
C GLU A 103 0.94 -15.87 14.97
N TYR A 104 2.24 -15.59 15.12
CA TYR A 104 2.87 -14.43 14.49
C TYR A 104 3.10 -14.66 13.01
N SER A 105 3.53 -15.85 12.62
CA SER A 105 3.66 -16.24 11.21
C SER A 105 2.33 -16.13 10.46
N GLU A 106 1.24 -16.67 11.02
CA GLU A 106 -0.08 -16.56 10.39
C GLU A 106 -0.57 -15.11 10.30
N ARG A 107 -0.41 -14.33 11.38
CA ARG A 107 -0.80 -12.92 11.39
C ARG A 107 0.02 -12.10 10.38
N GLU A 108 1.32 -12.34 10.29
CA GLU A 108 2.21 -11.68 9.32
C GLU A 108 1.82 -12.05 7.90
N GLN A 109 1.56 -13.32 7.60
CA GLN A 109 1.08 -13.74 6.28
C GLN A 109 -0.24 -13.05 5.90
N LEU A 110 -1.22 -13.03 6.81
CA LEU A 110 -2.49 -12.35 6.57
C LEU A 110 -2.32 -10.83 6.37
N LEU A 111 -1.36 -10.21 7.05
CA LEU A 111 -1.05 -8.79 6.85
C LEU A 111 -0.41 -8.53 5.48
N THR A 112 0.50 -9.39 5.04
CA THR A 112 1.05 -9.36 3.68
C THR A 112 -0.07 -9.45 2.64
N ASP A 113 -0.96 -10.43 2.78
CA ASP A 113 -2.09 -10.63 1.87
C ASP A 113 -3.02 -9.40 1.83
N VAL A 114 -3.36 -8.84 3.00
CA VAL A 114 -4.17 -7.61 3.10
C VAL A 114 -3.50 -6.42 2.43
N VAL A 115 -2.19 -6.23 2.62
CA VAL A 115 -1.45 -5.12 2.00
C VAL A 115 -1.44 -5.26 0.49
N SER A 116 -1.21 -6.46 -0.04
CA SER A 116 -1.28 -6.75 -1.47
C SER A 116 -2.67 -6.44 -2.04
N LEU A 117 -3.74 -6.91 -1.39
CA LEU A 117 -5.12 -6.62 -1.81
C LEU A 117 -5.46 -5.12 -1.80
N LEU A 118 -4.94 -4.37 -0.81
CA LEU A 118 -5.11 -2.92 -0.75
C LEU A 118 -4.37 -2.20 -1.90
N GLN A 119 -3.17 -2.67 -2.25
CA GLN A 119 -2.38 -2.12 -3.35
C GLN A 119 -3.01 -2.44 -4.71
N GLU A 120 -3.45 -3.68 -4.92
CA GLU A 120 -4.17 -4.11 -6.12
C GLU A 120 -5.43 -3.26 -6.34
N TYR A 121 -6.25 -3.09 -5.30
CA TYR A 121 -7.45 -2.26 -5.39
C TYR A 121 -7.12 -0.78 -5.66
N ALA A 122 -6.08 -0.24 -5.03
CA ALA A 122 -5.65 1.13 -5.31
C ALA A 122 -5.19 1.27 -6.77
N HIS A 123 -4.44 0.30 -7.28
CA HIS A 123 -3.99 0.27 -8.67
C HIS A 123 -5.16 0.18 -9.65
N GLU A 124 -6.10 -0.74 -9.43
CA GLU A 124 -7.31 -0.89 -10.24
C GLU A 124 -8.12 0.42 -10.29
N LYS A 125 -8.33 1.06 -9.14
CA LYS A 125 -9.02 2.35 -9.06
C LYS A 125 -8.31 3.45 -9.87
N THR A 126 -6.98 3.49 -9.83
CA THR A 126 -6.20 4.45 -10.65
C THR A 126 -6.30 4.14 -12.15
N MET A 127 -6.34 2.87 -12.54
CA MET A 127 -6.49 2.46 -13.94
C MET A 127 -7.88 2.83 -14.48
N VAL A 128 -8.94 2.59 -13.71
CA VAL A 128 -10.32 2.95 -14.08
C VAL A 128 -10.47 4.46 -14.25
N THR A 129 -9.99 5.24 -13.28
CA THR A 129 -10.06 6.71 -13.34
C THR A 129 -9.25 7.28 -14.51
N ALA A 130 -8.04 6.75 -14.76
CA ALA A 130 -7.23 7.14 -15.91
C ALA A 130 -7.90 6.76 -17.25
N ALA A 131 -8.57 5.61 -17.33
CA ALA A 131 -9.31 5.20 -18.52
C ALA A 131 -10.53 6.09 -18.78
N GLU A 132 -11.28 6.46 -17.73
CA GLU A 132 -12.39 7.40 -17.80
C GLU A 132 -11.94 8.79 -18.25
N GLU A 133 -10.82 9.27 -17.72
CA GLU A 133 -10.22 10.55 -18.11
C GLU A 133 -9.79 10.53 -19.58
N ARG A 134 -9.09 9.49 -20.05
CA ARG A 134 -8.76 9.32 -21.47
C ARG A 134 -10.00 9.37 -22.36
N LYS A 135 -11.04 8.61 -21.99
CA LYS A 135 -12.31 8.60 -22.73
C LYS A 135 -13.04 9.94 -22.69
N ARG A 136 -12.83 10.76 -21.67
CA ARG A 136 -13.36 12.13 -21.60
C ARG A 136 -12.57 13.06 -22.52
N THR A 137 -11.24 13.02 -22.46
CA THR A 137 -10.38 13.83 -23.33
C THR A 137 -10.59 13.53 -24.82
N GLU A 138 -10.83 12.27 -25.18
CA GLU A 138 -11.13 11.87 -26.56
C GLU A 138 -12.49 12.41 -27.04
N ARG A 139 -13.49 12.44 -26.16
CA ARG A 139 -14.78 13.08 -26.49
C ARG A 139 -14.63 14.58 -26.65
N ASP A 140 -13.90 15.22 -25.73
CA ASP A 140 -13.68 16.66 -25.79
C ASP A 140 -12.89 17.03 -27.06
N SER A 141 -11.84 16.28 -27.42
CA SER A 141 -11.12 16.49 -28.68
C SER A 141 -12.03 16.31 -29.90
N ALA A 142 -12.83 15.24 -29.95
CA ALA A 142 -13.79 15.03 -31.04
C ALA A 142 -14.81 16.19 -31.16
N THR A 143 -15.31 16.72 -30.04
CA THR A 143 -16.19 17.91 -30.07
C THR A 143 -15.48 19.15 -30.60
N THR A 144 -14.21 19.38 -30.22
CA THR A 144 -13.43 20.51 -30.72
C THR A 144 -13.12 20.41 -32.22
N GLU A 145 -12.86 19.20 -32.72
CA GLU A 145 -12.64 18.96 -34.16
C GLU A 145 -13.89 19.26 -34.98
N VAL A 146 -15.08 18.83 -34.51
CA VAL A 146 -16.35 19.13 -35.16
C VAL A 146 -16.62 20.64 -35.20
N LEU A 147 -16.35 21.36 -34.11
CA LEU A 147 -16.48 22.82 -34.04
C LEU A 147 -15.50 23.52 -35.01
N ALA A 148 -14.24 23.06 -35.07
CA ALA A 148 -13.23 23.60 -35.98
C ALA A 148 -13.61 23.35 -37.46
N ALA A 149 -14.10 22.15 -37.78
CA ALA A 149 -14.59 21.81 -39.12
C ALA A 149 -15.78 22.69 -39.51
N ALA A 150 -16.74 22.92 -38.61
CA ALA A 150 -17.87 23.81 -38.86
C ALA A 150 -17.40 25.26 -39.12
N MET A 151 -16.50 25.80 -38.29
CA MET A 151 -15.95 27.15 -38.46
C MET A 151 -15.19 27.33 -39.79
N ASN A 152 -14.48 26.30 -40.25
CA ASN A 152 -13.79 26.32 -41.54
C ASN A 152 -14.76 26.31 -42.73
N THR A 153 -15.96 25.76 -42.60
CA THR A 153 -16.98 25.85 -43.66
C THR A 153 -17.58 27.25 -43.77
N LEU A 154 -17.66 27.99 -42.66
CA LEU A 154 -18.16 29.38 -42.60
C LEU A 154 -17.14 30.43 -43.07
N LYS A 155 -15.84 30.20 -42.87
CA LYS A 155 -14.76 31.12 -43.30
C LYS A 155 -14.42 31.05 -44.79
N ARG A 156 -15.06 30.17 -45.54
CA ARG A 156 -14.88 30.12 -46.99
C ARG A 156 -15.57 31.35 -47.59
N PRO A 157 -14.83 32.32 -48.18
CA PRO A 157 -15.46 33.47 -48.79
C PRO A 157 -16.41 32.97 -49.88
N ARG A 158 -17.69 33.37 -49.81
CA ARG A 158 -18.57 33.29 -50.97
C ARG A 158 -17.96 34.20 -52.03
N SER A 159 -17.22 33.64 -52.97
CA SER A 159 -16.78 34.35 -54.16
C SER A 159 -18.03 34.73 -54.96
N ASP A 160 -18.35 36.02 -54.93
CA ASP A 160 -19.37 36.63 -55.78
C ASP A 160 -18.75 36.82 -57.17
N SER A 161 -18.73 35.74 -57.93
CA SER A 161 -18.45 35.70 -59.38
C SER A 161 -18.63 34.26 -59.81
N ASP A 162 -19.74 33.99 -60.51
CA ASP A 162 -19.81 33.10 -61.69
C ASP A 162 -21.26 32.68 -61.95
N ILE A 163 -22.04 33.61 -62.50
CA ILE A 163 -23.15 33.25 -63.37
C ILE A 163 -22.52 32.84 -64.71
N ARG A 164 -22.71 31.55 -65.07
CA ARG A 164 -22.26 30.83 -66.29
C ARG A 164 -20.96 30.03 -66.09
N ASN A 165 -21.11 28.76 -65.74
CA ASN A 165 -20.74 27.60 -66.57
C ASN A 165 -20.64 26.36 -65.65
N PHE A 166 -21.68 25.51 -65.64
CA PHE A 166 -21.64 24.20 -64.99
C PHE A 166 -20.68 23.27 -65.77
N LYS A 167 -19.36 23.43 -65.58
CA LYS A 167 -18.40 22.36 -65.83
C LYS A 167 -17.87 21.88 -64.49
N SER A 168 -18.47 20.78 -64.05
CA SER A 168 -18.09 20.02 -62.86
C SER A 168 -16.56 19.82 -62.83
N PRO A 169 -15.85 20.23 -61.77
CA PRO A 169 -14.44 19.89 -61.61
C PRO A 169 -14.30 18.38 -61.52
N ARG A 170 -13.73 17.76 -62.55
CA ARG A 170 -13.32 16.35 -62.49
C ARG A 170 -12.33 16.22 -61.33
N LYS A 171 -12.80 15.66 -60.22
CA LYS A 171 -11.96 15.18 -59.13
C LYS A 171 -10.91 14.27 -59.76
N SER A 172 -9.64 14.68 -59.78
CA SER A 172 -8.53 13.77 -60.05
C SER A 172 -8.48 12.79 -58.88
N VAL A 173 -9.22 11.69 -59.00
CA VAL A 173 -9.19 10.58 -58.06
C VAL A 173 -7.79 9.99 -58.16
N ARG A 174 -6.94 10.29 -57.17
CA ARG A 174 -5.67 9.57 -56.99
C ARG A 174 -5.97 8.07 -57.04
N PRO A 175 -5.17 7.28 -57.78
CA PRO A 175 -5.45 5.86 -57.96
C PRO A 175 -5.52 5.18 -56.60
N ALA A 176 -6.50 4.28 -56.42
CA ALA A 176 -6.77 3.61 -55.15
C ALA A 176 -5.53 2.90 -54.57
N SER A 177 -4.63 2.43 -55.44
CA SER A 177 -3.33 1.85 -55.06
C SER A 177 -2.44 2.80 -54.28
N ALA A 178 -2.38 4.09 -54.64
CA ALA A 178 -1.54 5.07 -53.93
C ALA A 178 -2.01 5.32 -52.49
N ARG A 179 -3.34 5.33 -52.27
CA ARG A 179 -3.90 5.48 -50.91
C ARG A 179 -3.63 4.28 -50.02
N ILE A 180 -3.61 3.08 -50.60
CA ILE A 180 -3.29 1.84 -49.87
C ILE A 180 -1.81 1.84 -49.46
N VAL A 181 -0.91 2.33 -50.32
CA VAL A 181 0.51 2.49 -49.97
C VAL A 181 0.69 3.49 -48.82
N ASP A 182 0.05 4.67 -48.89
CA ASP A 182 0.15 5.68 -47.82
C ASP A 182 -0.33 5.12 -46.44
N ILE A 183 -1.40 4.32 -46.43
CA ILE A 183 -1.92 3.68 -45.21
C ILE A 183 -0.94 2.64 -44.67
N LEU A 184 -0.34 1.83 -45.56
CA LEU A 184 0.64 0.82 -45.16
C LEU A 184 1.92 1.47 -44.63
N GLU A 185 2.40 2.55 -45.24
CA GLU A 185 3.55 3.32 -44.76
C GLU A 185 3.27 3.94 -43.38
N GLN A 186 2.10 4.53 -43.16
CA GLN A 186 1.69 5.04 -41.84
C GLN A 186 1.58 3.94 -40.79
N GLN A 187 1.08 2.76 -41.15
CA GLN A 187 0.99 1.62 -40.24
C GLN A 187 2.38 1.05 -39.89
N MET A 188 3.31 1.05 -40.83
CA MET A 188 4.69 0.64 -40.58
C MET A 188 5.43 1.64 -39.69
N SER A 189 5.31 2.95 -39.97
CA SER A 189 5.95 3.97 -39.14
C SER A 189 5.40 3.97 -37.71
N ALA A 190 4.08 3.87 -37.54
CA ALA A 190 3.46 3.80 -36.21
C ALA A 190 3.88 2.55 -35.42
N LYS A 191 4.09 1.42 -36.10
CA LYS A 191 4.62 0.20 -35.45
C LYS A 191 6.08 0.38 -35.04
N ILE A 192 6.91 0.99 -35.87
CA ILE A 192 8.32 1.28 -35.55
C ILE A 192 8.39 2.21 -34.33
N ASP A 193 7.64 3.31 -34.34
CA ASP A 193 7.59 4.26 -33.23
C ASP A 193 7.11 3.59 -31.93
N SER A 194 6.11 2.72 -32.02
CA SER A 194 5.62 1.93 -30.89
C SER A 194 6.70 0.99 -30.33
N THR A 195 7.44 0.30 -31.20
CA THR A 195 8.53 -0.58 -30.78
C THR A 195 9.70 0.19 -30.16
N ASP A 196 10.01 1.38 -30.67
CA ASP A 196 11.08 2.21 -30.13
C ASP A 196 10.71 2.84 -28.78
N LEU A 197 9.44 3.21 -28.58
CA LEU A 197 8.93 3.63 -27.27
C LEU A 197 9.00 2.48 -26.25
N GLN A 198 8.64 1.26 -26.66
CA GLN A 198 8.77 0.07 -25.81
C GLN A 198 10.23 -0.20 -25.42
N ARG A 199 11.17 -0.09 -26.37
CA ARG A 199 12.60 -0.25 -26.09
C ARG A 199 13.12 0.79 -25.09
N LYS A 200 12.78 2.07 -25.29
CA LYS A 200 13.17 3.13 -24.34
C LYS A 200 12.57 2.90 -22.96
N ARG A 201 11.35 2.36 -22.88
CA ARG A 201 10.72 2.03 -21.61
C ARG A 201 11.49 0.92 -20.88
N LEU A 202 11.83 -0.16 -21.60
CA LEU A 202 12.62 -1.25 -21.05
C LEU A 202 14.00 -0.76 -20.59
N GLU A 203 14.67 0.09 -21.36
CA GLU A 203 15.98 0.65 -20.98
C GLU A 203 15.91 1.50 -19.69
N LEU A 204 14.84 2.28 -19.52
CA LEU A 204 14.62 3.04 -18.30
C LEU A 204 14.33 2.13 -17.11
N ASP A 205 13.50 1.10 -17.30
CA ASP A 205 13.17 0.14 -16.25
C ASP A 205 14.43 -0.67 -15.85
N GLU A 206 15.27 -1.09 -16.81
CA GLU A 206 16.58 -1.74 -16.55
C GLU A 206 17.53 -0.83 -15.77
N ARG A 207 17.62 0.46 -16.11
CA ARG A 207 18.42 1.44 -15.35
C ARG A 207 17.91 1.60 -13.92
N HIS A 208 16.60 1.64 -13.72
CA HIS A 208 16.00 1.73 -12.40
C HIS A 208 16.35 0.51 -11.55
N ILE A 209 16.23 -0.70 -12.12
CA ILE A 209 16.61 -1.95 -11.45
C ILE A 209 18.08 -1.93 -11.06
N ALA A 210 18.98 -1.54 -11.97
CA ALA A 210 20.42 -1.49 -11.69
C ALA A 210 20.78 -0.53 -10.54
N LEU A 211 20.15 0.65 -10.49
CA LEU A 211 20.36 1.61 -9.40
C LEU A 211 19.83 1.09 -8.06
N GLU A 212 18.71 0.37 -8.08
CA GLU A 212 18.13 -0.24 -6.88
C GLU A 212 18.98 -1.40 -6.36
N GLU A 213 19.49 -2.26 -7.26
CA GLU A 213 20.44 -3.31 -6.92
C GLU A 213 21.71 -2.73 -6.28
N GLN A 214 22.27 -1.65 -6.85
CA GLN A 214 23.44 -0.98 -6.28
C GLN A 214 23.15 -0.36 -4.91
N ARG A 215 21.95 0.19 -4.70
CA ARG A 215 21.56 0.69 -3.38
C ARG A 215 21.47 -0.44 -2.36
N LEU A 216 20.87 -1.57 -2.75
CA LEU A 216 20.75 -2.75 -1.89
C LEU A 216 22.12 -3.35 -1.54
N THR A 217 23.08 -3.35 -2.46
CA THR A 217 24.45 -3.81 -2.15
C THR A 217 25.13 -2.89 -1.14
N MET A 218 25.06 -1.57 -1.33
CA MET A 218 25.60 -0.59 -0.38
C MET A 218 24.96 -0.71 1.01
N ASP A 219 23.65 -0.94 1.08
CA ASP A 219 22.94 -1.09 2.36
C ASP A 219 23.33 -2.41 3.05
N ARG A 220 23.54 -3.51 2.30
CA ARG A 220 24.08 -4.76 2.83
C ARG A 220 25.49 -4.59 3.37
N GLU A 221 26.37 -3.91 2.64
CA GLU A 221 27.75 -3.66 3.07
C GLU A 221 27.81 -2.82 4.36
N LYS A 222 27.00 -1.76 4.44
CA LYS A 222 26.88 -0.97 5.67
C LYS A 222 26.41 -1.80 6.85
N HIS A 223 25.36 -2.62 6.66
CA HIS A 223 24.86 -3.48 7.72
C HIS A 223 25.92 -4.49 8.18
N LEU A 224 26.71 -5.05 7.25
CA LEU A 224 27.81 -5.94 7.60
C LEU A 224 28.90 -5.20 8.40
N ALA A 225 29.25 -3.99 8.00
CA ALA A 225 30.22 -3.15 8.73
C ALA A 225 29.72 -2.81 10.15
N ASP A 226 28.46 -2.43 10.32
CA ASP A 226 27.85 -2.15 11.63
C ASP A 226 27.86 -3.39 12.54
N VAL A 227 27.59 -4.57 11.97
CA VAL A 227 27.65 -5.85 12.71
C VAL A 227 29.08 -6.17 13.12
N GLU A 228 30.06 -5.92 12.25
CA GLU A 228 31.47 -6.12 12.55
C GLU A 228 31.97 -5.17 13.65
N GLU A 229 31.58 -3.89 13.58
CA GLU A 229 31.92 -2.89 14.60
C GLU A 229 31.34 -3.28 15.98
N LYS A 230 30.07 -3.67 16.04
CA LYS A 230 29.45 -4.16 17.29
C LYS A 230 30.15 -5.39 17.85
N ARG A 231 30.58 -6.32 16.97
CA ARG A 231 31.36 -7.50 17.37
C ARG A 231 32.73 -7.10 17.91
N ALA A 232 33.44 -6.17 17.25
CA ALA A 232 34.72 -5.66 17.71
C ALA A 232 34.60 -4.95 19.07
N GLN A 233 33.56 -4.13 19.25
CA GLN A 233 33.28 -3.45 20.51
C GLN A 233 33.00 -4.44 21.65
N THR A 234 32.19 -5.47 21.38
CA THR A 234 31.92 -6.54 22.35
C THR A 234 33.19 -7.30 22.73
N ARG A 235 34.05 -7.61 21.75
CA ARG A 235 35.34 -8.27 21.99
C ARG A 235 36.26 -7.40 22.84
N ALA A 236 36.37 -6.10 22.55
CA ALA A 236 37.18 -5.17 23.32
C ALA A 236 36.70 -5.06 24.78
N TYR A 237 35.38 -4.96 24.98
CA TYR A 237 34.78 -4.94 26.31
C TYR A 237 35.08 -6.23 27.10
N HIS A 238 34.96 -7.39 26.44
CA HIS A 238 35.26 -8.67 27.07
C HIS A 238 36.75 -8.80 27.44
N ALA A 239 37.65 -8.37 26.55
CA ALA A 239 39.09 -8.36 26.82
C ALA A 239 39.45 -7.45 28.00
N GLN A 240 38.85 -6.26 28.09
CA GLN A 240 39.03 -5.36 29.23
C GLN A 240 38.56 -6.01 30.55
N THR A 241 37.38 -6.64 30.53
CA THR A 241 36.83 -7.34 31.70
C THR A 241 37.75 -8.49 32.14
N GLN A 242 38.30 -9.24 31.20
CA GLN A 242 39.22 -10.34 31.48
C GLN A 242 40.54 -9.86 32.09
N LEU A 243 41.11 -8.76 31.59
CA LEU A 243 42.30 -8.14 32.18
C LEU A 243 42.05 -7.67 33.61
N MET A 244 40.90 -7.06 33.88
CA MET A 244 40.52 -6.64 35.24
C MET A 244 40.44 -7.84 36.19
N LEU A 245 39.84 -8.95 35.76
CA LEU A 245 39.77 -10.18 36.55
C LEU A 245 41.16 -10.78 36.81
N GLN A 246 42.05 -10.78 35.80
CA GLN A 246 43.42 -11.24 35.97
C GLN A 246 44.20 -10.39 36.98
N LEU A 247 44.06 -9.05 36.93
CA LEU A 247 44.68 -8.15 37.90
C LEU A 247 44.18 -8.41 39.33
N LEU A 248 42.86 -8.53 39.52
CA LEU A 248 42.28 -8.85 40.83
C LEU A 248 42.76 -10.20 41.36
N SER A 249 42.87 -11.20 40.48
CA SER A 249 43.42 -12.52 40.85
C SER A 249 44.89 -12.44 41.27
N ALA A 250 45.71 -11.70 40.53
CA ALA A 250 47.13 -11.51 40.86
C ALA A 250 47.32 -10.74 42.18
N MET A 251 46.51 -9.71 42.44
CA MET A 251 46.51 -8.97 43.70
C MET A 251 46.17 -9.87 44.89
N ASN A 252 45.12 -10.70 44.76
CA ASN A 252 44.73 -11.66 45.79
C ASN A 252 45.80 -12.73 46.04
N ALA A 253 46.48 -13.21 45.00
CA ALA A 253 47.55 -14.18 45.12
C ALA A 253 48.79 -13.61 45.83
N ASN A 254 49.14 -12.34 45.56
CA ASN A 254 50.24 -11.67 46.25
C ASN A 254 49.94 -11.45 47.73
N ASN A 255 48.69 -11.10 48.08
CA ASN A 255 48.29 -10.89 49.47
C ASN A 255 48.37 -12.19 50.30
N LYS A 256 48.04 -13.34 49.70
CA LYS A 256 48.19 -14.66 50.34
C LYS A 256 49.64 -15.11 50.55
N LYS A 257 50.61 -14.55 49.82
CA LYS A 257 52.03 -14.86 49.98
C LYS A 257 52.73 -13.99 51.04
N ALA A 258 52.07 -12.91 51.48
CA ALA A 258 52.60 -11.96 52.46
C ALA A 258 52.17 -12.29 53.91
N THR A 259 51.32 -13.30 54.10
CA THR A 259 50.89 -13.88 55.39
C THR A 259 51.54 -15.23 55.59
#